data_AF-A0A350LS72-F1
#
_entry.id   AF-A0A350LS72-F1
#
_cell.length_a   1.000
_cell.length_b   1.000
_cell.length_c   1.000
_cell.angle_alpha   90.00
_cell.angle_beta   90.00
_cell.angle_gamma   90.00
#
_symmetry.space_group_name_H-M   'P 1'
#
loop_
_entity.id
_entity.type
_entity.pdbx_description
1 polymer ?
#
loop_
_entity_poly.entity_id
_entity_poly.type
_entity_poly.pdbx_seq_one_letter_code
_entity_poly.pdbx_strand_id
1 'polypeptide(L)'
;MAQRYGGRHSPDQSDTAPAPSPRGGYRGARRTRVGGRVNMLFLAPLPLAFRAFFGGPVEMALNLVALGILLLAAWLTREGLRAEEAYDARRIARRPAIPRKIFGAALTGTGLAVVAHAAGGGVAEPAIYAVAGAALHLLAFGPDPLRDKSAEGIDSFQSDRVARVVDRAEDYLRAMTQAIAATRDRDIEARLERFQVTVRDMLRT
;
A
#
# COMPACT_ATOMS: atom_id res chain seq x y z
N MET A 1 -2.54 -27.24 -43.26
CA MET A 1 -1.15 -27.75 -43.18
C MET A 1 -0.90 -28.15 -41.73
N ALA A 2 -0.50 -29.40 -41.48
CA ALA A 2 -0.39 -29.99 -40.15
C ALA A 2 1.01 -29.77 -39.56
N GLN A 3 1.10 -29.17 -38.36
CA GLN A 3 2.33 -29.14 -37.58
C GLN A 3 2.57 -30.52 -36.97
N ARG A 4 3.72 -31.12 -37.30
CA ARG A 4 4.15 -32.40 -36.73
C ARG A 4 4.70 -32.17 -35.31
N TYR A 5 4.11 -32.85 -34.34
CA TYR A 5 4.61 -32.87 -32.96
C TYR A 5 5.87 -33.75 -32.90
N GLY A 6 7.03 -33.13 -32.64
CA GLY A 6 8.25 -33.82 -32.26
C GLY A 6 8.27 -34.05 -30.75
N GLY A 7 8.25 -35.30 -30.32
CA GLY A 7 8.40 -35.67 -28.91
C GLY A 7 9.85 -35.55 -28.41
N ARG A 8 10.05 -35.68 -27.09
CA ARG A 8 11.34 -35.54 -26.38
C ARG A 8 12.46 -36.52 -26.79
N HIS A 9 12.21 -37.41 -27.76
CA HIS A 9 13.18 -38.40 -28.24
C HIS A 9 13.25 -38.47 -29.78
N SER A 10 12.92 -37.38 -30.49
CA SER A 10 13.12 -37.32 -31.95
C SER A 10 14.60 -37.07 -32.28
N PRO A 11 15.17 -37.72 -33.32
CA PRO A 11 16.62 -37.70 -33.58
C PRO A 11 17.17 -36.39 -34.17
N ASP A 12 16.33 -35.36 -34.30
CA ASP A 12 16.65 -34.13 -35.04
C ASP A 12 16.81 -32.92 -34.10
N GLN A 13 17.55 -33.12 -33.00
CA GLN A 13 18.02 -32.01 -32.15
C GLN A 13 19.32 -31.46 -32.73
N SER A 14 19.18 -30.58 -33.72
CA SER A 14 20.21 -29.57 -33.97
C SER A 14 20.29 -28.64 -32.75
N ASP A 15 21.49 -28.52 -32.18
CA ASP A 15 21.91 -27.64 -31.09
C ASP A 15 21.06 -26.38 -30.91
N THR A 16 19.98 -26.50 -30.12
CA THR A 16 19.22 -25.34 -29.67
C THR A 16 19.45 -25.21 -28.19
N ALA A 17 20.19 -24.17 -27.82
CA ALA A 17 20.45 -23.75 -26.46
C ALA A 17 19.18 -23.88 -25.58
N PRO A 18 19.32 -24.30 -24.30
CA PRO A 18 18.17 -24.54 -23.45
C PRO A 18 17.29 -23.29 -23.40
N ALA A 19 16.06 -23.41 -23.92
CA ALA A 19 15.07 -22.35 -23.83
C ALA A 19 14.94 -21.94 -22.35
N PRO A 20 15.05 -20.65 -22.01
CA PRO A 20 14.94 -20.23 -20.63
C PRO A 20 13.57 -20.66 -20.12
N SER A 21 13.58 -21.57 -19.15
CA SER A 21 12.40 -22.06 -18.42
C SER A 21 11.43 -20.90 -18.16
N PRO A 22 10.11 -21.03 -18.42
CA PRO A 22 9.14 -19.96 -18.19
C PRO A 22 9.17 -19.58 -16.71
N ARG A 23 9.94 -18.54 -16.39
CA ARG A 23 10.08 -17.98 -15.05
C ARG A 23 8.71 -17.38 -14.73
N GLY A 24 7.92 -18.08 -13.92
CA GLY A 24 6.54 -17.70 -13.60
C GLY A 24 6.42 -16.24 -13.16
N GLY A 25 5.31 -15.59 -13.52
CA GLY A 25 5.01 -14.16 -13.31
C GLY A 25 4.97 -13.67 -11.85
N TYR A 26 5.41 -14.49 -10.90
CA TYR A 26 5.48 -14.18 -9.48
C TYR A 26 6.86 -13.71 -9.01
N ARG A 27 7.82 -13.53 -9.93
CA ARG A 27 9.16 -13.04 -9.57
C ARG A 27 9.08 -11.54 -9.22
N GLY A 28 9.05 -11.24 -7.93
CA GLY A 28 9.04 -9.87 -7.40
C GLY A 28 7.71 -9.39 -6.81
N ALA A 29 6.69 -10.25 -6.72
CA ALA A 29 5.44 -9.93 -6.03
C ALA A 29 5.71 -9.78 -4.51
N ARG A 30 5.82 -8.54 -4.03
CA ARG A 30 5.85 -8.24 -2.59
C ARG A 30 4.42 -8.14 -2.07
N ARG A 31 4.13 -8.81 -0.96
CA ARG A 31 2.85 -8.69 -0.26
C ARG A 31 2.67 -7.24 0.18
N THR A 32 1.63 -6.59 -0.32
CA THR A 32 1.20 -5.25 0.09
C THR A 32 0.97 -5.26 1.61
N ARG A 33 1.59 -4.32 2.33
CA ARG A 33 1.32 -4.02 3.75
C ARG A 33 -0.08 -3.45 3.95
N VAL A 34 -0.66 -2.82 2.91
CA VAL A 34 -2.09 -2.48 2.80
C VAL A 34 -2.90 -3.78 2.61
N GLY A 35 -2.93 -4.59 3.66
CA GLY A 35 -3.64 -5.88 3.71
C GLY A 35 -4.81 -5.87 4.70
N GLY A 36 -5.26 -7.07 5.08
CA GLY A 36 -6.44 -7.28 5.93
C GLY A 36 -6.43 -6.54 7.28
N ARG A 37 -5.25 -6.23 7.84
CA ARG A 37 -5.11 -5.48 9.10
C ARG A 37 -5.74 -4.09 9.03
N VAL A 38 -5.58 -3.40 7.91
CA VAL A 38 -6.19 -2.07 7.72
C VAL A 38 -7.69 -2.20 7.47
N ASN A 39 -8.11 -3.25 6.75
CA ASN A 39 -9.53 -3.49 6.51
C ASN A 39 -10.29 -3.77 7.81
N MET A 40 -9.63 -4.38 8.81
CA MET A 40 -10.19 -4.55 10.15
C MET A 40 -10.47 -3.22 10.86
N LEU A 41 -9.66 -2.16 10.63
CA LEU A 41 -9.95 -0.82 11.21
C LEU A 41 -11.25 -0.21 10.68
N PHE A 42 -11.68 -0.55 9.46
CA PHE A 42 -12.96 -0.10 8.92
C PHE A 42 -14.14 -0.88 9.50
N LEU A 43 -13.91 -2.15 9.88
CA LEU A 43 -14.95 -3.03 10.41
C LEU A 43 -15.15 -2.86 11.92
N ALA A 44 -14.05 -2.59 12.65
CA ALA A 44 -14.04 -2.43 14.10
C ALA A 44 -15.06 -1.41 14.66
N PRO A 45 -15.30 -0.23 14.04
CA PRO A 45 -16.24 0.73 14.59
C PRO A 45 -17.69 0.49 14.17
N LEU A 46 -18.00 -0.43 13.25
CA LEU A 46 -19.38 -0.65 12.78
C LEU A 46 -20.38 -1.03 13.88
N PRO A 47 -20.03 -1.81 14.91
CA PRO A 47 -20.92 -2.06 16.04
C PRO A 47 -21.36 -0.79 16.77
N LEU A 48 -20.57 0.31 16.72
CA LEU A 48 -20.96 1.61 17.29
C LEU A 48 -22.14 2.21 16.54
N ALA A 49 -22.22 2.02 15.22
CA ALA A 49 -23.35 2.48 14.42
C ALA A 49 -24.64 1.79 14.88
N PHE A 50 -24.58 0.46 15.09
CA PHE A 50 -25.72 -0.29 15.61
C PHE A 50 -26.11 0.19 17.01
N ARG A 51 -25.13 0.32 17.93
CA ARG A 51 -25.38 0.82 19.28
C ARG A 51 -25.98 2.22 19.32
N ALA A 52 -25.59 3.10 18.41
CA ALA A 52 -26.08 4.48 18.35
C ALA A 52 -27.61 4.56 18.24
N PHE A 53 -28.25 3.61 17.55
CA PHE A 53 -29.71 3.56 17.39
C PHE A 53 -30.47 3.08 18.64
N PHE A 54 -29.79 2.51 19.64
CA PHE A 54 -30.40 2.06 20.89
C PHE A 54 -30.17 3.02 22.06
N GLY A 55 -29.44 4.12 21.85
CA GLY A 55 -29.13 5.13 22.87
C GLY A 55 -30.07 6.33 22.81
N GLY A 56 -29.84 7.28 23.73
CA GLY A 56 -30.50 8.60 23.68
C GLY A 56 -30.01 9.46 22.51
N PRO A 57 -30.70 10.56 22.14
CA PRO A 57 -30.33 11.39 20.99
C PRO A 57 -28.89 11.94 21.05
N VAL A 58 -28.43 12.30 22.26
CA VAL A 58 -27.06 12.81 22.49
C VAL A 58 -26.03 11.68 22.32
N GLU A 59 -26.30 10.50 22.91
CA GLU A 59 -25.43 9.32 22.75
C GLU A 59 -25.36 8.89 21.28
N MET A 60 -26.47 8.95 20.55
CA MET A 60 -26.51 8.67 19.12
C MET A 60 -25.59 9.64 18.34
N ALA A 61 -25.72 10.95 18.58
CA ALA A 61 -24.91 11.97 17.90
C ALA A 61 -23.41 11.78 18.17
N LEU A 62 -23.03 11.53 19.43
CA LEU A 62 -21.62 11.30 19.81
C LEU A 62 -21.06 10.03 19.18
N ASN A 63 -21.82 8.92 19.18
CA ASN A 63 -21.38 7.67 18.55
C ASN A 63 -21.23 7.80 17.03
N LEU A 64 -22.08 8.57 16.35
CA LEU A 64 -21.95 8.85 14.92
C LEU A 64 -20.72 9.71 14.60
N VAL A 65 -20.44 10.72 15.43
CA VAL A 65 -19.20 11.52 15.32
C VAL A 65 -17.98 10.63 15.55
N ALA A 66 -17.98 9.80 16.59
CA ALA A 66 -16.90 8.86 16.86
C ALA A 66 -16.68 7.89 15.69
N LEU A 67 -17.75 7.32 15.13
CA LEU A 67 -17.70 6.47 13.95
C LEU A 67 -17.05 7.19 12.78
N GLY A 68 -17.45 8.43 12.49
CA GLY A 68 -16.86 9.25 11.42
C GLY A 68 -15.35 9.48 11.64
N ILE A 69 -14.94 9.79 12.87
CA ILE A 69 -13.53 9.97 13.25
C ILE A 69 -12.74 8.67 13.05
N LEU A 70 -13.28 7.52 13.45
CA LEU A 70 -12.61 6.22 13.34
C LEU A 70 -12.49 5.75 11.88
N LEU A 71 -13.50 6.02 11.05
CA LEU A 71 -13.43 5.75 9.62
C LEU A 71 -12.41 6.66 8.92
N LEU A 72 -12.34 7.94 9.30
CA LEU A 72 -11.32 8.87 8.83
C LEU A 72 -9.91 8.40 9.24
N ALA A 73 -9.75 7.95 10.50
CA ALA A 73 -8.50 7.37 10.98
C ALA A 73 -8.08 6.15 10.15
N ALA A 74 -9.00 5.21 9.91
CA ALA A 74 -8.75 4.01 9.10
C ALA A 74 -8.34 4.35 7.67
N TRP A 75 -9.01 5.33 7.05
CA TRP A 75 -8.67 5.84 5.73
C TRP A 75 -7.27 6.44 5.69
N LEU A 76 -6.92 7.26 6.68
CA LEU A 76 -5.62 7.90 6.76
C LEU A 76 -4.49 6.88 6.98
N THR A 77 -4.71 5.87 7.83
CA THR A 77 -3.76 4.77 8.06
C THR A 77 -3.56 3.93 6.80
N ARG A 78 -4.62 3.65 6.04
CA ARG A 78 -4.53 2.96 4.74
C ARG A 78 -3.62 3.72 3.79
N GLU A 79 -3.83 5.02 3.71
CA GLU A 79 -3.11 5.88 2.78
C GLU A 79 -1.67 6.16 3.25
N GLY A 80 -1.42 6.16 4.56
CA GLY A 80 -0.08 6.19 5.14
C GLY A 80 0.74 4.93 4.82
N LEU A 81 0.12 3.76 4.91
CA LEU A 81 0.78 2.49 4.54
C LEU A 81 1.11 2.41 3.04
N ARG A 82 0.24 2.93 2.17
CA ARG A 82 0.52 3.05 0.73
C ARG A 82 1.74 3.95 0.47
N ALA A 83 1.80 5.08 1.17
CA ALA A 83 2.92 6.00 1.06
C ALA A 83 4.22 5.37 1.58
N GLU A 84 4.17 4.63 2.68
CA GLU A 84 5.32 3.90 3.22
C GLU A 84 5.82 2.82 2.24
N GLU A 85 4.91 2.06 1.61
CA GLU A 85 5.30 1.08 0.60
C GLU A 85 5.99 1.71 -0.62
N ALA A 86 5.48 2.85 -1.10
CA ALA A 86 6.10 3.58 -2.20
C ALA A 86 7.48 4.13 -1.80
N TYR A 87 7.62 4.59 -0.56
CA TYR A 87 8.88 5.04 0.03
C TYR A 87 9.88 3.88 0.22
N ASP A 88 9.41 2.67 0.55
CA ASP A 88 10.22 1.46 0.71
C ASP A 88 10.61 0.78 -0.59
N ALA A 89 9.84 0.98 -1.65
CA ALA A 89 10.16 0.45 -2.97
C ALA A 89 11.33 1.17 -3.65
N ARG A 90 11.65 2.40 -3.25
CA ARG A 90 12.66 3.26 -3.86
C ARG A 90 13.93 3.31 -3.01
N ARG A 91 15.11 3.23 -3.64
CA ARG A 91 16.42 3.42 -2.97
C ARG A 91 16.63 4.88 -2.54
N ILE A 92 16.10 5.83 -3.32
CA ILE A 92 16.14 7.26 -3.06
C ILE A 92 14.69 7.76 -3.01
N ALA A 93 14.26 8.32 -1.88
CA ALA A 93 12.89 8.82 -1.70
C ALA A 93 12.83 9.93 -0.64
N ARG A 94 12.03 10.97 -0.91
CA ARG A 94 11.71 11.99 0.11
C ARG A 94 10.67 11.47 1.10
N ARG A 95 10.75 11.95 2.33
CA ARG A 95 9.76 11.67 3.38
C ARG A 95 8.36 12.15 2.95
N PRO A 96 7.28 11.44 3.35
CA PRO A 96 5.92 11.92 3.13
C PRO A 96 5.72 13.29 3.79
N ALA A 97 5.04 14.22 3.09
CA ALA A 97 4.83 15.59 3.58
C ALA A 97 3.92 15.65 4.83
N ILE A 98 3.06 14.66 5.02
CA ILE A 98 2.13 14.55 6.15
C ILE A 98 2.31 13.17 6.80
N PRO A 99 2.58 13.08 8.11
CA PRO A 99 2.69 11.81 8.84
C PRO A 99 1.29 11.19 9.07
N ARG A 100 0.74 10.60 8.01
CA ARG A 100 -0.64 10.09 7.94
C ARG A 100 -0.96 9.05 9.02
N LYS A 101 -0.05 8.12 9.35
CA LYS A 101 -0.27 7.11 10.41
C LYS A 101 -0.25 7.72 11.81
N ILE A 102 0.55 8.76 12.06
CA ILE A 102 0.55 9.48 13.35
C ILE A 102 -0.78 10.21 13.55
N PHE A 103 -1.27 10.90 12.51
CA PHE A 103 -2.60 11.50 12.55
C PHE A 103 -3.70 10.44 12.69
N GLY A 104 -3.56 9.28 12.03
CA GLY A 104 -4.47 8.14 12.19
C GLY A 104 -4.51 7.64 13.63
N ALA A 105 -3.36 7.56 14.31
CA ALA A 105 -3.28 7.21 15.73
C ALA A 105 -3.97 8.24 16.63
N ALA A 106 -3.72 9.53 16.39
CA ALA A 106 -4.36 10.61 17.15
C ALA A 106 -5.89 10.56 16.97
N LEU A 107 -6.38 10.43 15.73
CA LEU A 107 -7.81 10.29 15.45
C LEU A 107 -8.41 9.02 16.06
N THR A 108 -7.67 7.91 16.06
CA THR A 108 -8.13 6.67 16.72
C THR A 108 -8.33 6.89 18.22
N GLY A 109 -7.37 7.52 18.89
CA GLY A 109 -7.49 7.89 20.31
C GLY A 109 -8.68 8.82 20.56
N THR A 110 -8.82 9.89 19.76
CA THR A 110 -9.95 10.82 19.88
C THR A 110 -11.29 10.13 19.67
N GLY A 111 -11.42 9.27 18.65
CA GLY A 111 -12.65 8.52 18.39
C GLY A 111 -13.03 7.63 19.57
N LEU A 112 -12.06 6.91 20.16
CA LEU A 112 -12.29 6.10 21.36
C LEU A 112 -12.69 6.94 22.58
N ALA A 113 -12.06 8.10 22.78
CA ALA A 113 -12.44 9.03 23.86
C ALA A 113 -13.89 9.52 23.72
N VAL A 114 -14.34 9.82 22.50
CA VAL A 114 -15.72 10.25 22.25
C VAL A 114 -16.71 9.14 22.57
N VAL A 115 -16.41 7.89 22.19
CA VAL A 115 -17.25 6.72 22.57
C VAL A 115 -17.32 6.56 24.09
N ALA A 116 -16.18 6.60 24.77
CA ALA A 116 -16.13 6.44 26.23
C ALA A 116 -16.89 7.56 26.95
N HIS A 117 -16.79 8.80 26.44
CA HIS A 117 -17.54 9.92 26.99
C HIS A 117 -19.06 9.75 26.80
N ALA A 118 -19.47 9.23 25.64
CA ALA A 118 -20.89 8.96 25.36
C ALA A 118 -21.50 7.89 26.27
N ALA A 119 -20.68 6.99 26.84
CA ALA A 119 -21.13 5.94 27.76
C ALA A 119 -21.47 6.45 29.18
N GLY A 120 -21.23 7.74 29.48
CA GLY A 120 -21.68 8.39 30.72
C GLY A 120 -20.74 8.28 31.93
N GLY A 121 -19.48 7.89 31.72
CA GLY A 121 -18.44 7.84 32.77
C GLY A 121 -17.78 9.19 33.07
N GLY A 122 -16.84 9.18 34.03
CA GLY A 122 -16.03 10.36 34.36
C GLY A 122 -14.96 10.68 33.31
N VAL A 123 -14.37 11.88 33.35
CA VAL A 123 -13.34 12.34 32.39
C VAL A 123 -12.06 11.49 32.35
N ALA A 124 -11.81 10.66 33.36
CA ALA A 124 -10.68 9.74 33.39
C ALA A 124 -10.80 8.63 32.32
N GLU A 125 -12.01 8.11 32.06
CA GLU A 125 -12.22 7.01 31.11
C GLU A 125 -11.88 7.43 29.67
N PRO A 126 -12.40 8.55 29.12
CA PRO A 126 -12.00 9.04 27.81
C PRO A 126 -10.49 9.23 27.65
N ALA A 127 -9.82 9.75 28.68
CA ALA A 127 -8.38 9.99 28.64
C ALA A 127 -7.59 8.68 28.52
N ILE A 128 -7.97 7.66 29.29
CA ILE A 128 -7.34 6.32 29.24
C ILE A 128 -7.54 5.72 27.85
N TYR A 129 -8.76 5.72 27.33
CA TYR A 129 -9.06 5.17 26.01
C TYR A 129 -8.39 5.95 24.86
N ALA A 130 -8.24 7.26 24.99
CA ALA A 130 -7.48 8.06 24.02
C ALA A 130 -6.01 7.65 23.96
N VAL A 131 -5.34 7.60 25.12
CA VAL A 131 -3.93 7.25 25.19
C VAL A 131 -3.70 5.80 24.77
N ALA A 132 -4.50 4.88 25.28
CA ALA A 132 -4.40 3.46 24.94
C ALA A 132 -4.69 3.21 23.45
N GLY A 133 -5.74 3.83 22.90
CA GLY A 133 -6.10 3.72 21.48
C GLY A 133 -5.00 4.24 20.56
N ALA A 134 -4.45 5.43 20.86
CA ALA A 134 -3.35 5.99 20.09
C ALA A 134 -2.08 5.15 20.19
N ALA A 135 -1.72 4.68 21.39
CA ALA A 135 -0.55 3.83 21.60
C ALA A 135 -0.67 2.48 20.87
N LEU A 136 -1.81 1.79 21.00
CA LEU A 136 -2.08 0.54 20.30
C LEU A 136 -2.07 0.73 18.78
N HIS A 137 -2.59 1.84 18.27
CA HIS A 137 -2.54 2.16 16.85
C HIS A 137 -1.09 2.33 16.37
N LEU A 138 -0.28 3.09 17.10
CA LEU A 138 1.14 3.27 16.78
C LEU A 138 1.92 1.95 16.85
N LEU A 139 1.63 1.08 17.83
CA LEU A 139 2.25 -0.24 17.95
C LEU A 139 1.83 -1.18 16.81
N ALA A 140 0.57 -1.12 16.36
CA ALA A 140 0.05 -1.99 15.32
C ALA A 140 0.53 -1.60 13.91
N PHE A 141 0.65 -0.31 13.62
CA PHE A 141 0.93 0.21 12.26
C PHE A 141 2.31 0.87 12.11
N GLY A 142 2.99 1.16 13.24
CA GLY A 142 4.25 1.88 13.27
C GLY A 142 4.10 3.37 12.91
N PRO A 143 5.05 4.23 13.35
CA PRO A 143 5.11 5.62 12.91
C PRO A 143 5.47 5.73 11.42
N ASP A 144 5.11 6.85 10.78
CA ASP A 144 5.53 7.15 9.41
C ASP A 144 7.05 7.37 9.31
N PRO A 145 7.70 7.03 8.18
CA PRO A 145 9.10 7.36 7.95
C PRO A 145 9.29 8.89 7.90
N LEU A 146 10.03 9.44 8.86
CA LEU A 146 10.25 10.88 9.02
C LEU A 146 11.57 11.38 8.40
N ARG A 147 12.37 10.49 7.83
CA ARG A 147 13.68 10.81 7.25
C ARG A 147 13.67 10.64 5.74
N ASP A 148 14.49 11.42 5.06
CA ASP A 148 14.72 11.26 3.64
C ASP A 148 15.68 10.07 3.40
N LYS A 149 15.39 9.24 2.40
CA LYS A 149 16.31 8.24 1.88
C LYS A 149 17.21 8.93 0.86
N SER A 150 18.38 9.36 1.30
CA SER A 150 19.46 9.84 0.45
C SER A 150 20.57 8.79 0.41
N ALA A 151 21.13 8.52 -0.77
CA ALA A 151 22.38 7.79 -0.85
C ALA A 151 23.48 8.61 -0.16
N GLU A 152 24.20 8.01 0.78
CA GLU A 152 25.39 8.63 1.37
C GLU A 152 26.34 9.09 0.26
N GLY A 153 26.62 10.39 0.19
CA GLY A 153 27.71 10.94 -0.62
C GLY A 153 27.38 11.42 -2.04
N ILE A 154 26.11 11.55 -2.46
CA ILE A 154 25.76 12.15 -3.77
C ILE A 154 24.95 13.43 -3.58
N ASP A 155 25.44 14.51 -4.17
CA ASP A 155 24.83 15.83 -4.18
C ASP A 155 23.33 15.76 -4.55
N SER A 156 22.49 16.44 -3.76
CA SER A 156 21.02 16.43 -3.87
C SER A 156 20.51 16.76 -5.28
N PHE A 157 21.27 17.55 -6.05
CA PHE A 157 20.97 17.91 -7.43
C PHE A 157 21.10 16.76 -8.44
N GLN A 158 22.03 15.83 -8.24
CA GLN A 158 22.18 14.67 -9.13
C GLN A 158 21.11 13.62 -8.83
N SER A 159 20.78 13.43 -7.56
CA SER A 159 19.69 12.54 -7.11
C SER A 159 18.33 12.98 -7.67
N ASP A 160 18.03 14.28 -7.64
CA ASP A 160 16.78 14.83 -8.21
C ASP A 160 16.70 14.64 -9.74
N ARG A 161 17.83 14.67 -10.45
CA ARG A 161 17.85 14.40 -11.91
C ARG A 161 17.58 12.93 -12.20
N VAL A 162 18.21 12.02 -11.47
CA VAL A 162 17.98 10.57 -11.61
C VAL A 162 16.54 10.22 -11.26
N ALA A 163 16.00 10.74 -10.16
CA ALA A 163 14.60 10.52 -9.76
C ALA A 163 13.62 10.95 -10.88
N ARG A 164 13.81 12.13 -11.48
CA ARG A 164 12.97 12.58 -12.62
C ARG A 164 13.07 11.68 -13.84
N VAL A 165 14.25 11.12 -14.13
CA VAL A 165 14.43 10.19 -15.25
C VAL A 165 13.74 8.86 -14.97
N VAL A 166 13.82 8.36 -13.74
CA VAL A 166 13.12 7.15 -13.29
C VAL A 166 11.61 7.34 -13.38
N ASP A 167 11.06 8.44 -12.87
CA ASP A 167 9.63 8.73 -12.93
C ASP A 167 9.14 8.77 -14.40
N ARG A 168 9.88 9.41 -15.31
CA ARG A 168 9.56 9.39 -16.75
C ARG A 168 9.58 7.98 -17.35
N ALA A 169 10.55 7.14 -16.96
CA ALA A 169 10.61 5.76 -17.42
C ALA A 169 9.37 4.97 -16.96
N GLU A 170 8.91 5.18 -15.72
CA GLU A 170 7.66 4.57 -15.23
C GLU A 170 6.42 5.05 -15.98
N ASP A 171 6.35 6.34 -16.33
CA ASP A 171 5.27 6.89 -17.15
C ASP A 171 5.21 6.26 -18.55
N TYR A 172 6.37 6.06 -19.19
CA TYR A 172 6.44 5.36 -20.47
C TYR A 172 5.96 3.91 -20.36
N LEU A 173 6.36 3.18 -19.32
CA LEU A 173 5.87 1.80 -19.11
C LEU A 173 4.35 1.76 -18.90
N ARG A 174 3.80 2.76 -18.21
CA ARG A 174 2.35 2.88 -18.00
C ARG A 174 1.62 3.17 -19.32
N ALA A 175 2.14 4.08 -20.13
CA ALA A 175 1.59 4.39 -21.45
C ALA A 175 1.63 3.16 -22.38
N MET A 176 2.74 2.40 -22.40
CA MET A 176 2.84 1.14 -23.15
C MET A 176 1.81 0.11 -22.67
N THR A 177 1.59 0.00 -21.36
CA THR A 177 0.58 -0.90 -20.79
C THR A 177 -0.82 -0.54 -21.26
N GLN A 178 -1.17 0.75 -21.24
CA GLN A 178 -2.48 1.22 -21.68
C GLN A 178 -2.69 0.98 -23.19
N ALA A 179 -1.68 1.26 -24.01
CA ALA A 179 -1.74 1.02 -25.44
C ALA A 179 -1.90 -0.46 -25.78
N ILE A 180 -1.16 -1.34 -25.10
CA ILE A 180 -1.19 -2.79 -25.34
C ILE A 180 -2.49 -3.43 -24.79
N ALA A 181 -3.02 -2.93 -23.67
CA ALA A 181 -4.30 -3.39 -23.14
C ALA A 181 -5.46 -3.13 -24.12
N ALA A 182 -5.38 -2.06 -24.93
CA ALA A 182 -6.38 -1.78 -25.97
C ALA A 182 -6.40 -2.82 -27.10
N THR A 183 -5.26 -3.43 -27.41
CA THR A 183 -5.14 -4.49 -28.43
C THR A 183 -5.70 -5.85 -28.00
N ARG A 184 -5.90 -6.10 -26.68
CA ARG A 184 -6.40 -7.39 -26.12
C ARG A 184 -5.62 -8.64 -26.57
N ASP A 185 -4.34 -8.47 -26.91
CA ASP A 185 -3.45 -9.56 -27.32
C ASP A 185 -2.63 -10.06 -26.12
N ARG A 186 -2.90 -11.30 -25.70
CA ARG A 186 -2.28 -11.91 -24.51
C ARG A 186 -0.78 -12.17 -24.69
N ASP A 187 -0.31 -12.41 -25.91
CA ASP A 187 1.11 -12.67 -26.15
C ASP A 187 1.94 -11.39 -26.04
N ILE A 188 1.39 -10.27 -26.53
CA ILE A 188 2.02 -8.96 -26.42
C ILE A 188 2.01 -8.48 -24.96
N GLU A 189 0.89 -8.68 -24.24
CA GLU A 189 0.80 -8.39 -22.80
C GLU A 189 1.87 -9.14 -22.00
N ALA A 190 2.02 -10.45 -22.24
CA ALA A 190 3.02 -11.27 -21.53
C ALA A 190 4.47 -10.86 -21.85
N ARG A 191 4.74 -10.39 -23.08
CA ARG A 191 6.06 -9.84 -23.47
C ARG A 191 6.33 -8.51 -22.76
N LEU A 192 5.34 -7.64 -22.70
CA LEU A 192 5.45 -6.36 -21.99
C LEU A 192 5.71 -6.57 -20.50
N GLU A 193 5.02 -7.52 -19.87
CA GLU A 193 5.22 -7.83 -18.45
C GLU A 193 6.67 -8.25 -18.16
N ARG A 194 7.23 -9.14 -19.00
CA ARG A 194 8.66 -9.53 -18.89
C ARG A 194 9.61 -8.35 -19.08
N PHE A 195 9.32 -7.46 -20.04
CA PHE A 195 10.11 -6.25 -20.26
C PHE A 195 10.06 -5.30 -19.05
N GLN A 196 8.86 -5.07 -18.48
CA GLN A 196 8.69 -4.24 -17.29
C GLN A 196 9.47 -4.76 -16.09
N VAL A 197 9.51 -6.09 -15.90
CA VAL A 197 10.30 -6.71 -14.83
C VAL A 197 11.78 -6.38 -15.00
N THR A 198 12.34 -6.56 -16.21
CA THR A 198 13.75 -6.24 -16.49
C THR A 198 14.07 -4.77 -16.29
N VAL A 199 13.23 -3.87 -16.80
CA VAL A 199 13.44 -2.42 -16.63
C VAL A 199 13.38 -2.02 -15.17
N ARG A 200 12.41 -2.53 -14.39
CA ARG A 200 12.32 -2.25 -12.95
C ARG A 200 13.51 -2.79 -12.17
N ASP A 201 14.12 -3.88 -12.60
CA ASP A 201 15.35 -4.40 -11.98
C ASP A 201 16.53 -3.46 -12.24
N MET A 202 16.70 -3.00 -13.49
CA MET A 202 17.73 -2.02 -13.86
C MET A 202 17.56 -0.66 -13.16
N LEU A 203 16.32 -0.22 -12.91
CA LEU A 203 16.04 1.04 -12.21
C LEU A 203 16.31 0.95 -10.69
N ARG A 204 16.49 -0.25 -10.14
CA ARG A 204 16.72 -0.48 -8.70
C ARG A 204 18.19 -0.67 -8.33
N THR A 205 19.04 -1.08 -9.27
CA THR A 205 20.50 -1.19 -9.10
C THR A 205 21.13 0.19 -9.05
#